data_AF-A0A9D8IQX1-F1
#
_entry.id   AF-A0A9D8IQX1-F1
#
_cell.length_a   1.000
_cell.length_b   1.000
_cell.length_c   1.000
_cell.angle_alpha   90.00
_cell.angle_beta   90.00
_cell.angle_gamma   90.00
#
_symmetry.space_group_name_H-M   'P 1'
#
loop_
_entity.id
_entity.type
_entity.pdbx_description
1 polymer ?
#
loop_
_entity_poly.entity_id
_entity_poly.type
_entity_poly.pdbx_seq_one_letter_code
_entity_poly.pdbx_strand_id
1 'polypeptide(L)'
;MIASGVLGATIAGETLAWIPFVSPLPAPGPWWWLLLCPLVLGISMSWKAVRLTDFDRYWSSVIGMTLQILLGMAGLTAALLLLVRFVIPLLPV
;
A
#
# COMPACT_ATOMS: atom_id res chain seq x y z
N MET A 1 27.39 -14.37 -13.86
CA MET A 1 26.91 -13.84 -15.16
C MET A 1 25.90 -14.82 -15.79
N ILE A 2 24.84 -15.21 -15.06
CA ILE A 2 23.74 -16.08 -15.56
C ILE A 2 22.37 -15.62 -14.99
N ALA A 3 22.34 -14.85 -13.91
CA ALA A 3 21.10 -14.43 -13.25
C ALA A 3 20.29 -13.32 -13.98
N SER A 4 20.89 -12.62 -14.96
CA SER A 4 20.24 -11.49 -15.63
C SER A 4 19.31 -11.88 -16.79
N GLY A 5 19.45 -13.10 -17.34
CA GLY A 5 18.72 -13.55 -18.54
C GLY A 5 17.36 -14.22 -18.25
N VAL A 6 17.21 -14.83 -17.07
CA VAL A 6 15.97 -15.54 -16.69
C VAL A 6 14.90 -14.56 -16.21
N LEU A 7 15.31 -13.44 -15.60
CA LEU A 7 14.41 -12.39 -15.13
C LEU A 7 13.70 -11.65 -16.27
N GLY A 8 14.17 -11.72 -17.52
CA GLY A 8 13.50 -11.10 -18.67
C GLY A 8 12.44 -11.99 -19.33
N ALA A 9 12.61 -13.31 -19.24
CA ALA A 9 11.73 -14.28 -19.90
C ALA A 9 10.46 -14.60 -19.08
N THR A 10 10.55 -14.61 -17.74
CA THR A 10 9.40 -14.91 -16.87
C THR A 10 8.36 -13.79 -16.85
N ILE A 11 8.78 -12.52 -16.74
CA ILE A 11 7.88 -11.36 -16.84
C ILE A 11 7.25 -11.22 -18.22
N ALA A 12 7.97 -11.49 -19.31
CA ALA A 12 7.40 -11.42 -20.66
C ALA A 12 6.31 -12.49 -20.89
N GLY A 13 6.51 -13.70 -20.38
CA GLY A 13 5.52 -14.79 -20.43
C GLY A 13 4.32 -14.58 -19.51
N GLU A 14 4.54 -14.08 -18.29
CA GLU A 14 3.46 -13.79 -17.34
C GLU A 14 2.57 -12.64 -17.81
N THR A 15 3.13 -11.59 -18.43
CA THR A 15 2.32 -10.45 -18.91
C THR A 15 1.36 -10.86 -20.03
N LEU A 16 1.74 -11.84 -20.86
CA LEU A 16 0.92 -12.34 -21.98
C LEU A 16 -0.25 -13.24 -21.54
N ALA A 17 -0.12 -13.91 -20.38
CA ALA A 17 -1.17 -14.74 -19.79
C ALA A 17 -1.80 -14.09 -18.54
N TRP A 18 -1.46 -12.83 -18.25
CA TRP A 18 -1.97 -12.12 -17.09
C TRP A 18 -3.44 -11.79 -17.30
N ILE A 19 -4.29 -12.36 -16.45
CA ILE A 19 -5.71 -12.05 -16.46
C ILE A 19 -5.93 -10.95 -15.43
N PRO A 20 -6.30 -9.72 -15.85
CA PRO A 20 -6.58 -8.65 -14.91
C PRO A 20 -7.61 -9.08 -13.87
N PHE A 21 -7.37 -8.74 -12.60
CA PHE A 21 -8.17 -9.06 -11.41
C PHE A 21 -8.22 -10.52 -10.97
N VAL A 22 -7.87 -11.48 -11.83
CA VAL A 22 -7.77 -12.92 -11.47
C VAL A 22 -6.35 -13.29 -11.07
N SER A 23 -5.37 -12.69 -11.73
CA SER A 23 -3.94 -12.93 -11.50
C SER A 23 -3.31 -11.76 -10.75
N PRO A 24 -2.45 -12.00 -9.75
CA PRO A 24 -1.71 -10.93 -9.10
C PRO A 24 -0.88 -10.16 -10.14
N LEU A 25 -0.76 -8.84 -9.96
CA LEU A 25 0.03 -8.02 -10.88
C LEU A 25 1.49 -8.53 -10.83
N PRO A 26 2.15 -8.82 -11.97
CA PRO A 26 3.48 -9.45 -11.98
C PRO A 26 4.58 -8.48 -11.51
N ALA A 27 4.36 -7.17 -11.64
CA ALA A 27 5.37 -6.13 -11.41
C ALA A 27 5.61 -5.69 -9.95
N PRO A 28 4.61 -5.58 -9.05
CA PRO A 28 4.83 -4.92 -7.75
C PRO A 28 5.70 -5.70 -6.79
N GLY A 29 5.76 -7.04 -6.88
CA GLY A 29 6.57 -7.88 -6.01
C GLY A 29 6.53 -7.43 -4.53
N PRO A 30 7.67 -7.27 -3.84
CA PRO A 30 7.72 -6.80 -2.45
C PRO A 30 7.38 -5.31 -2.25
N TRP A 31 7.31 -4.53 -3.33
CA TRP A 31 7.06 -3.07 -3.31
C TRP A 31 5.57 -2.73 -3.39
N TRP A 32 4.68 -3.73 -3.36
CA TRP A 32 3.23 -3.53 -3.47
C TRP A 32 2.64 -2.54 -2.47
N TRP A 33 3.20 -2.47 -1.25
CA TRP A 33 2.76 -1.53 -0.21
C TRP A 33 2.91 -0.06 -0.63
N LEU A 34 3.83 0.27 -1.55
CA LEU A 34 3.98 1.64 -2.03
C LEU A 34 2.81 2.10 -2.89
N LEU A 35 2.03 1.17 -3.48
CA LEU A 35 0.82 1.51 -4.22
C LEU A 35 -0.26 2.11 -3.31
N LEU A 36 -0.16 1.92 -1.98
CA LEU A 36 -1.03 2.59 -1.02
C LEU A 36 -0.78 4.09 -0.96
N CYS A 37 0.45 4.56 -1.13
CA CYS A 37 0.77 5.99 -1.09
C CYS A 37 0.00 6.82 -2.15
N PRO A 38 0.07 6.50 -3.46
CA PRO A 38 -0.70 7.22 -4.46
C PRO A 38 -2.21 6.99 -4.33
N LEU A 39 -2.64 5.81 -3.89
CA LEU A 39 -4.06 5.53 -3.64
C LEU A 39 -4.64 6.43 -2.54
N VAL A 40 -4.00 6.47 -1.37
CA VAL A 40 -4.44 7.25 -0.22
C VAL A 40 -4.36 8.75 -0.53
N LEU A 41 -3.33 9.18 -1.26
CA LEU A 41 -3.22 10.56 -1.73
C LEU A 41 -4.38 10.91 -2.66
N GLY A 42 -4.72 10.04 -3.62
CA GLY A 42 -5.85 10.22 -4.52
C GLY A 42 -7.19 10.31 -3.77
N ILE A 43 -7.43 9.42 -2.81
CA ILE A 43 -8.64 9.44 -1.97
C ILE A 43 -8.72 10.75 -1.17
N SER A 44 -7.62 11.16 -0.55
CA SER A 44 -7.54 12.39 0.23
C SER A 44 -7.79 13.62 -0.64
N MET A 45 -7.26 13.62 -1.86
CA MET A 45 -7.44 14.67 -2.86
C MET A 45 -8.91 14.74 -3.31
N SER A 46 -9.52 13.64 -3.72
CA SER A 46 -10.94 13.59 -4.12
C SER A 46 -11.88 14.03 -2.99
N TRP A 47 -11.63 13.59 -1.76
CA TRP A 47 -12.45 13.98 -0.60
C TRP A 47 -12.34 15.47 -0.30
N LYS A 48 -11.11 15.98 -0.19
CA LYS A 48 -10.88 17.39 0.14
C LYS A 48 -11.33 18.32 -0.98
N ALA A 49 -11.29 17.89 -2.24
CA ALA A 49 -11.77 18.68 -3.38
C ALA A 49 -13.27 18.97 -3.31
N VAL A 50 -14.07 18.03 -2.79
CA VAL A 50 -15.53 18.22 -2.65
C VAL A 50 -15.88 18.99 -1.37
N ARG A 51 -15.05 18.89 -0.33
CA ARG A 51 -15.41 19.34 1.02
C ARG A 51 -14.80 20.68 1.44
N LEU A 52 -13.72 21.16 0.81
CA LEU A 52 -13.11 22.46 1.13
C LEU A 52 -13.64 23.56 0.22
N THR A 53 -14.13 24.64 0.82
CA THR A 53 -14.49 25.91 0.14
C THR A 53 -13.28 26.78 -0.17
N ASP A 54 -12.22 26.69 0.64
CA ASP A 54 -11.00 27.49 0.51
C ASP A 54 -9.80 26.65 0.10
N PHE A 55 -9.13 27.04 -0.99
CA PHE A 55 -7.99 26.31 -1.56
C PHE A 55 -6.64 26.66 -0.94
N ASP A 56 -6.57 27.72 -0.12
CA ASP A 56 -5.30 28.27 0.41
C ASP A 56 -4.52 27.26 1.26
N ARG A 57 -5.22 26.36 1.97
CA ARG A 57 -4.63 25.28 2.78
C ARG A 57 -4.94 23.88 2.25
N TYR A 58 -5.29 23.78 0.97
CA TYR A 58 -5.70 22.53 0.33
C TYR A 58 -4.62 21.45 0.42
N TRP A 59 -3.41 21.74 -0.08
CA TRP A 59 -2.31 20.78 -0.11
C TRP A 59 -1.85 20.34 1.28
N SER A 60 -1.79 21.27 2.25
CA SER A 60 -1.45 20.94 3.63
C SER A 60 -2.50 20.02 4.27
N SER A 61 -3.78 20.25 3.97
CA SER A 61 -4.89 19.42 4.45
C SER A 61 -4.91 18.02 3.80
N VAL A 62 -4.59 17.93 2.50
CA VAL A 62 -4.52 16.66 1.76
C VAL A 62 -3.35 15.81 2.28
N ILE A 63 -2.16 16.42 2.43
CA ILE A 63 -0.97 15.73 2.97
C ILE A 63 -1.21 15.29 4.41
N GLY A 64 -1.81 16.16 5.24
CA GLY A 64 -2.14 15.82 6.63
C GLY A 64 -3.07 14.61 6.73
N MET A 65 -4.14 14.57 5.92
CA MET A 65 -5.06 13.45 5.88
C MET A 65 -4.39 12.17 5.33
N THR A 66 -3.58 12.31 4.28
CA THR A 66 -2.81 11.19 3.70
C THR A 66 -1.89 10.57 4.74
N LEU A 67 -1.14 11.41 5.46
CA LEU A 67 -0.23 10.97 6.50
C LEU A 67 -0.99 10.31 7.66
N GLN A 68 -2.13 10.87 8.06
CA GLN A 68 -2.96 10.30 9.13
C GLN A 68 -3.49 8.91 8.76
N ILE A 69 -3.91 8.69 7.51
CA ILE A 69 -4.37 7.38 7.04
C ILE A 69 -3.20 6.38 7.02
N LEU A 70 -2.05 6.77 6.48
CA LEU A 70 -0.86 5.90 6.43
C LEU A 70 -0.37 5.53 7.84
N LEU A 71 -0.27 6.51 8.74
CA LEU A 71 0.10 6.28 10.15
C LEU A 71 -0.95 5.45 10.88
N GLY A 72 -2.24 5.65 10.60
CA GLY A 72 -3.32 4.85 11.17
C GLY A 72 -3.20 3.37 10.78
N MET A 73 -2.97 3.08 9.50
CA MET A 73 -2.78 1.70 9.02
C MET A 73 -1.49 1.06 9.56
N ALA A 74 -0.39 1.81 9.58
CA ALA A 74 0.86 1.35 10.16
C ALA A 74 0.73 1.08 11.67
N GLY A 75 0.05 1.97 12.39
CA GLY A 75 -0.25 1.82 13.81
C GLY A 75 -1.12 0.60 14.10
N LEU A 76 -2.15 0.36 13.28
CA LEU A 76 -3.00 -0.84 13.39
C LEU A 76 -2.19 -2.12 13.23
N THR A 77 -1.30 -2.14 12.23
CA THR A 77 -0.39 -3.26 11.97
C THR A 77 0.54 -3.51 13.15
N ALA A 78 1.17 -2.45 13.66
CA ALA A 78 2.05 -2.53 14.83
C ALA A 78 1.30 -3.00 16.08
N ALA A 79 0.10 -2.48 16.33
CA ALA A 79 -0.74 -2.88 17.46
C ALA A 79 -1.12 -4.37 17.38
N LEU A 80 -1.50 -4.86 16.20
CA LEU A 80 -1.81 -6.27 15.99
C LEU A 80 -0.57 -7.15 16.21
N LEU A 81 0.59 -6.75 15.69
CA LEU A 81 1.85 -7.49 15.89
C LEU A 81 2.26 -7.54 17.36
N LEU A 82 2.11 -6.43 18.09
CA LEU A 82 2.34 -6.39 19.52
C LEU A 82 1.37 -7.31 20.24
N LEU A 83 0.07 -7.21 19.96
CA LEU A 83 -0.96 -8.08 20.55
C LEU A 83 -0.62 -9.55 20.32
N VAL A 84 -0.31 -9.95 19.09
CA VAL A 84 0.06 -11.34 18.76
C VAL A 84 1.31 -11.77 19.52
N ARG A 85 2.36 -10.94 19.55
CA ARG A 85 3.62 -11.28 20.21
C ARG A 85 3.54 -11.30 21.74
N PHE A 86 2.66 -10.54 22.36
CA PHE A 86 2.53 -10.46 23.82
C PHE A 86 1.44 -11.38 24.38
N VAL A 87 0.33 -11.56 23.65
CA VAL A 87 -0.82 -12.36 24.11
C VAL A 87 -0.61 -13.85 23.85
N ILE A 88 -0.06 -14.24 22.70
CA ILE A 88 0.18 -15.66 22.38
C ILE A 88 1.12 -16.36 23.38
N PRO A 89 2.29 -15.81 23.78
CA PRO A 89 3.16 -16.51 24.75
C PRO A 89 2.58 -16.56 26.16
N LEU A 90 1.53 -15.80 26.45
CA LEU A 90 0.81 -15.85 27.73
C LEU A 90 -0.22 -16.98 27.78
N LEU A 91 -0.59 -17.55 26.63
CA LEU A 91 -1.46 -18.72 26.59
C LEU A 91 -0.63 -19.94 27.00
N PRO A 92 -1.05 -20.69 28.04
CA PRO A 92 -0.44 -21.98 28.32
C PRO A 92 -0.70 -22.91 27.13
N VAL A 93 0.38 -23.54 26.64
CA VAL A 93 0.32 -24.57 25.58
C VAL A 93 -0.47 -25.80 26.04
#